data_AF-A0A521AGF8-F1
#
_entry.id   AF-A0A521AGF8-F1
#
_cell.length_a   1.000
_cell.length_b   1.000
_cell.length_c   1.000
_cell.angle_alpha   90.00
_cell.angle_beta   90.00
_cell.angle_gamma   90.00
#
_symmetry.space_group_name_H-M   'P 1'
#
loop_
_entity.id
_entity.type
_entity.pdbx_description
1 polymer ?
#
loop_
_entity_poly.entity_id
_entity_poly.type
_entity_poly.pdbx_seq_one_letter_code
_entity_poly.pdbx_strand_id
1 'polypeptide(L)'
;MKYEHKFFYLCKTPLSAEAPEDVEIITRVEDSKEFPEVFKQFEELRSHAFNEDDLYSIVRADDIYDLFRTGSEKEAREVAFEKAQQEIITNLQHRVIQNDDANARAILKEVHDVEA
;
A
#
# COMPACT_ATOMS: atom_id res chain seq x y z
N MET A 1 -10.68 27.49 -11.81
CA MET A 1 -10.66 26.15 -11.20
C MET A 1 -11.90 25.41 -11.66
N LYS A 2 -11.75 24.25 -12.30
CA LYS A 2 -12.87 23.30 -12.44
C LYS A 2 -12.98 22.59 -11.08
N TYR A 3 -14.17 22.57 -10.49
CA TYR A 3 -14.40 21.81 -9.27
C TYR A 3 -14.33 20.32 -9.64
N GLU A 4 -13.37 19.60 -9.07
CA GLU A 4 -13.27 18.16 -9.19
C GLU A 4 -13.80 17.53 -7.92
N HIS A 5 -14.83 16.72 -8.08
CA HIS A 5 -15.41 15.96 -6.99
C HIS A 5 -14.41 14.87 -6.57
N LYS A 6 -14.11 14.79 -5.28
CA LYS A 6 -13.10 13.87 -4.74
C LYS A 6 -13.70 12.93 -3.71
N PHE A 7 -13.27 11.68 -3.77
CA PHE A 7 -13.66 10.61 -2.86
C PHE A 7 -12.45 10.22 -2.00
N PHE A 8 -12.71 9.60 -0.86
CA PHE A 8 -11.69 8.89 -0.10
C PHE A 8 -11.61 7.45 -0.61
N TYR A 9 -10.39 6.98 -0.85
CA TYR A 9 -10.08 5.63 -1.31
C TYR A 9 -9.12 4.97 -0.34
N LEU A 10 -9.54 3.85 0.24
CA LEU A 10 -8.68 2.94 0.96
C LEU A 10 -8.16 1.90 -0.03
N CYS A 11 -6.87 1.96 -0.31
CA CYS A 11 -6.18 1.09 -1.24
C CYS A 11 -5.36 0.04 -0.48
N LYS A 12 -5.24 -1.14 -1.08
CA LYS A 12 -4.36 -2.22 -0.67
C LYS A 12 -3.43 -2.53 -1.84
N THR A 13 -2.13 -2.44 -1.61
CA THR A 13 -1.09 -2.78 -2.57
C THR A 13 -0.33 -4.02 -2.07
N PRO A 14 -0.47 -5.17 -2.75
CA PRO A 14 0.32 -6.35 -2.44
C PRO A 14 1.82 -6.09 -2.65
N LEU A 15 2.68 -6.78 -1.89
CA LEU A 15 4.13 -6.71 -2.11
C LEU A 15 4.58 -7.27 -3.47
N SER A 16 3.72 -8.04 -4.14
CA SER A 16 3.94 -8.55 -5.48
C SER A 16 3.34 -7.66 -6.57
N ALA A 17 2.87 -6.45 -6.25
CA ALA A 17 2.29 -5.55 -7.23
C ALA A 17 3.33 -5.10 -8.26
N GLU A 18 3.00 -5.23 -9.54
CA GLU A 18 3.84 -4.86 -10.68
C GLU A 18 3.34 -3.59 -11.37
N ALA A 19 2.04 -3.31 -11.24
CA ALA A 19 1.40 -2.15 -11.85
C ALA A 19 0.23 -1.62 -11.01
N PRO A 20 -0.29 -0.41 -11.30
CA PRO A 20 -1.48 0.14 -10.64
C PRO A 20 -2.71 -0.78 -10.69
N GLU A 21 -2.81 -1.64 -11.70
CA GLU A 21 -3.89 -2.61 -11.83
C GLU A 21 -3.93 -3.63 -10.69
N ASP A 22 -2.78 -3.91 -10.07
CA ASP A 22 -2.65 -4.83 -8.93
C ASP A 22 -3.09 -4.20 -7.60
N VAL A 23 -3.33 -2.89 -7.58
CA VAL A 23 -3.85 -2.19 -6.41
C VAL A 23 -5.34 -2.49 -6.27
N GLU A 24 -5.73 -3.03 -5.12
CA GLU A 24 -7.12 -3.27 -4.75
C GLU A 24 -7.71 -2.05 -4.03
N ILE A 25 -8.92 -1.65 -4.43
CA ILE A 25 -9.69 -0.62 -3.71
C ILE A 25 -10.61 -1.34 -2.73
N ILE A 26 -10.30 -1.21 -1.44
CA ILE A 26 -11.04 -1.85 -0.35
C ILE A 26 -12.31 -1.08 -0.07
N THR A 27 -12.20 0.25 0.05
CA THR A 27 -13.32 1.12 0.43
C THR A 27 -13.26 2.42 -0.36
N ARG A 28 -14.42 2.89 -0.82
CA ARG A 28 -14.61 4.22 -1.41
C ARG A 28 -15.74 4.93 -0.68
N VAL A 29 -15.47 6.12 -0.15
CA VAL A 29 -16.51 6.98 0.45
C VAL A 29 -16.49 8.38 -0.13
N GLU A 30 -17.68 8.95 -0.27
CA GLU A 30 -17.90 10.29 -0.79
C GLU A 30 -18.06 11.31 0.35
N ASP A 31 -18.83 10.95 1.39
CA ASP A 31 -19.12 11.85 2.48
C ASP A 31 -17.94 11.93 3.46
N SER A 32 -17.54 13.17 3.78
CA SER A 32 -16.50 13.41 4.78
C SER A 32 -16.92 13.00 6.19
N LYS A 33 -18.23 12.80 6.44
CA LYS A 33 -18.73 12.23 7.69
C LYS A 33 -18.40 10.74 7.84
N GLU A 34 -18.13 10.04 6.75
CA GLU A 34 -17.76 8.62 6.75
C GLU A 34 -16.24 8.42 6.93
N PHE A 35 -15.45 9.50 6.82
CA PHE A 35 -14.00 9.45 6.98
C PHE A 35 -13.53 8.79 8.29
N PRO A 36 -14.11 9.06 9.47
CA PRO A 36 -13.67 8.41 10.72
C PRO A 36 -13.77 6.88 10.68
N GLU A 37 -14.79 6.34 10.01
CA GLU A 37 -14.98 4.90 9.89
C GLU A 37 -13.96 4.28 8.93
N VAL A 38 -13.74 4.92 7.77
CA VAL A 38 -12.72 4.46 6.82
C VAL A 38 -11.31 4.59 7.39
N PHE A 39 -11.05 5.63 8.17
CA PHE A 39 -9.78 5.78 8.88
C PHE A 39 -9.58 4.68 9.94
N LYS A 40 -10.64 4.31 10.67
CA LYS A 40 -10.59 3.19 11.61
C LYS A 40 -10.30 1.87 10.89
N GLN A 41 -10.97 1.61 9.75
CA GLN A 41 -10.70 0.44 8.92
C GLN A 41 -9.26 0.42 8.41
N PHE A 42 -8.74 1.57 7.98
CA PHE A 42 -7.35 1.73 7.57
C PHE A 42 -6.39 1.33 8.68
N GLU A 43 -6.56 1.87 9.90
CA GLU A 43 -5.71 1.57 11.06
C GLU A 43 -5.79 0.09 11.47
N GLU A 44 -6.98 -0.53 11.41
CA GLU A 44 -7.16 -1.96 11.68
C GLU A 44 -6.40 -2.83 10.68
N LEU A 45 -6.47 -2.53 9.38
CA LEU A 45 -5.83 -3.31 8.32
C LEU A 45 -4.30 -3.26 8.35
N ARG A 46 -3.71 -2.16 8.83
CA ARG A 46 -2.25 -2.00 8.95
C ARG A 46 -1.70 -2.39 10.33
N SER A 47 -2.57 -2.80 11.26
CA SER A 47 -2.20 -3.07 12.65
C SER A 47 -1.14 -4.17 12.81
N HIS A 48 -1.10 -5.15 11.89
CA HIS A 48 -0.10 -6.22 11.86
C HIS A 48 1.33 -5.72 11.67
N ALA A 49 1.51 -4.53 11.10
CA ALA A 49 2.83 -3.95 10.86
C ALA A 49 3.40 -3.20 12.08
N PHE A 50 2.66 -3.09 13.17
CA PHE A 50 3.11 -2.46 14.42
C PHE A 50 3.82 -3.46 15.34
N ASN A 51 4.80 -3.00 16.12
CA ASN A 51 5.39 -3.80 17.19
C ASN A 51 4.71 -3.58 18.53
N GLU A 52 5.24 -4.24 19.57
CA GLU A 52 4.80 -4.11 20.96
C GLU A 52 4.88 -2.67 21.52
N ASP A 53 5.65 -1.78 20.88
CA ASP A 53 5.79 -0.36 21.24
C ASP A 53 4.91 0.57 20.37
N ASP A 54 3.96 0.02 19.62
CA ASP A 54 3.10 0.76 18.68
C ASP A 54 3.88 1.55 17.60
N LEU A 55 5.05 1.04 17.20
CA LEU A 55 5.83 1.58 16.09
C LEU A 55 5.56 0.80 14.80
N TYR A 56 5.03 1.52 13.81
CA TYR A 56 4.80 0.99 12.47
C TYR A 56 6.13 0.64 11.79
N SER A 57 6.19 -0.52 11.15
CA SER A 57 7.38 -0.97 10.43
C SER A 57 6.99 -1.59 9.10
N ILE A 58 7.45 -0.96 8.02
CA ILE A 58 7.12 -1.43 6.67
C ILE A 58 7.59 -2.87 6.41
N VAL A 59 8.71 -3.30 7.01
CA VAL A 59 9.27 -4.66 6.82
C VAL A 59 8.42 -5.76 7.46
N ARG A 60 7.49 -5.40 8.36
CA ARG A 60 6.52 -6.32 8.96
C ARG A 60 5.19 -6.34 8.20
N ALA A 61 4.96 -5.39 7.29
CA ALA A 61 3.73 -5.34 6.55
C ALA A 61 3.67 -6.48 5.53
N ASP A 62 2.57 -7.24 5.53
CA ASP A 62 2.27 -8.22 4.48
C ASP A 62 1.71 -7.59 3.21
N ASP A 63 1.01 -6.46 3.37
CA ASP A 63 0.42 -5.64 2.33
C ASP A 63 0.55 -4.17 2.73
N ILE A 64 0.65 -3.27 1.76
CA ILE A 64 0.68 -1.83 2.00
C ILE A 64 -0.73 -1.30 1.90
N TYR A 65 -1.21 -0.69 2.97
CA TYR A 65 -2.50 -0.01 2.99
C TYR A 65 -2.27 1.49 2.95
N ASP A 66 -3.07 2.19 2.15
CA ASP A 66 -3.02 3.64 2.04
C ASP A 66 -4.42 4.24 1.91
N LEU A 67 -4.60 5.42 2.48
CA LEU A 67 -5.84 6.19 2.40
C LEU A 67 -5.60 7.50 1.65
N PHE A 68 -6.22 7.64 0.48
CA PHE A 68 -6.06 8.80 -0.40
C PHE A 68 -7.37 9.56 -0.62
N ARG A 69 -7.24 10.81 -1.08
CA ARG A 69 -8.38 11.62 -1.55
C ARG A 69 -8.19 12.06 -2.99
N THR A 70 -8.80 11.35 -3.93
CA THR A 70 -8.60 11.52 -5.39
C THR A 70 -9.94 11.63 -6.13
N GLY A 71 -9.89 11.97 -7.43
CA GLY A 71 -11.09 12.15 -8.26
C GLY A 71 -11.63 10.85 -8.88
N SER A 72 -10.81 9.80 -8.97
CA SER A 72 -11.21 8.53 -9.59
C SER A 72 -10.47 7.34 -9.01
N GLU A 73 -11.02 6.15 -9.22
CA GLU A 73 -10.39 4.87 -8.86
C GLU A 73 -9.06 4.66 -9.59
N LYS A 74 -8.98 5.07 -10.85
CA LYS A 74 -7.75 5.00 -11.66
C LYS A 74 -6.63 5.83 -11.02
N GLU A 75 -6.93 7.08 -10.68
CA GLU A 75 -5.98 7.96 -10.00
C GLU A 75 -5.60 7.42 -8.61
N ALA A 76 -6.56 6.86 -7.87
CA ALA A 76 -6.29 6.25 -6.55
C ALA A 76 -5.29 5.10 -6.65
N ARG A 77 -5.44 4.22 -7.66
CA ARG A 77 -4.54 3.10 -7.92
C ARG A 77 -3.15 3.55 -8.35
N GLU A 78 -3.07 4.54 -9.24
CA GLU A 78 -1.80 5.11 -9.71
C GLU A 78 -0.99 5.69 -8.55
N VAL A 79 -1.63 6.52 -7.71
CA VAL A 79 -0.96 7.15 -6.55
C VAL A 79 -0.58 6.11 -5.50
N ALA A 80 -1.46 5.14 -5.23
CA ALA A 80 -1.18 4.05 -4.29
C ALA A 80 0.04 3.23 -4.72
N PHE A 81 0.10 2.84 -6.00
CA PHE A 81 1.20 2.07 -6.53
C PHE A 81 2.52 2.86 -6.48
N GLU A 82 2.52 4.11 -6.97
CA GLU A 82 3.71 4.97 -6.99
C GLU A 82 4.30 5.14 -5.58
N LYS A 83 3.43 5.38 -4.58
CA LYS A 83 3.87 5.52 -3.19
C LYS A 83 4.39 4.20 -2.61
N ALA A 84 3.70 3.10 -2.89
CA ALA A 84 4.04 1.78 -2.36
C ALA A 84 5.36 1.24 -2.94
N GLN A 85 5.81 1.64 -4.13
CA GLN A 85 7.00 1.07 -4.77
C GLN A 85 8.25 1.04 -3.85
N GLN A 86 8.58 2.16 -3.22
CA GLN A 86 9.75 2.22 -2.35
C GLN A 86 9.58 1.34 -1.09
N GLU A 87 8.36 1.29 -0.57
CA GLU A 87 7.98 0.50 0.59
C GLU A 87 8.05 -1.01 0.29
N ILE A 88 7.58 -1.44 -0.88
CA ILE A 88 7.69 -2.81 -1.39
C ILE A 88 9.15 -3.21 -1.49
N ILE A 89 9.97 -2.42 -2.19
CA ILE A 89 11.40 -2.74 -2.37
C ILE A 89 12.09 -2.90 -1.01
N THR A 90 11.85 -1.97 -0.08
CA THR A 90 12.44 -2.02 1.26
C THR A 90 12.02 -3.29 2.02
N ASN A 91 10.73 -3.64 1.97
CA ASN A 91 10.22 -4.85 2.61
C ASN A 91 10.85 -6.11 2.01
N LEU A 92 10.82 -6.25 0.68
CA LEU A 92 11.35 -7.40 -0.03
C LEU A 92 12.86 -7.57 0.23
N GLN A 93 13.65 -6.49 0.21
CA GLN A 93 15.08 -6.55 0.53
C GLN A 93 15.30 -7.09 1.95
N HIS A 94 14.51 -6.63 2.93
CA HIS A 94 14.57 -7.15 4.28
C HIS A 94 14.19 -8.64 4.36
N ARG A 95 13.18 -9.10 3.61
CA ARG A 95 12.80 -10.52 3.54
C ARG A 95 13.93 -11.38 2.97
N VAL A 96 14.61 -10.91 1.92
CA VAL A 96 15.79 -11.59 1.36
C VAL A 96 16.92 -11.68 2.39
N ILE A 97 17.24 -10.57 3.06
CA ILE A 97 18.35 -10.51 4.02
C ILE A 97 18.08 -11.37 5.27
N GLN A 98 16.86 -11.34 5.80
CA GLN A 98 16.53 -12.02 7.06
C GLN A 98 16.16 -13.49 6.88
N ASN A 99 15.45 -13.82 5.81
CA ASN A 99 14.80 -15.12 5.65
C ASN A 99 15.31 -15.91 4.43
N ASP A 100 16.26 -15.38 3.65
CA ASP A 100 16.69 -15.93 2.35
C ASP A 100 15.50 -16.25 1.42
N ASP A 101 14.51 -15.34 1.42
CA ASP A 101 13.25 -15.52 0.68
C ASP A 101 13.48 -15.47 -0.84
N ALA A 102 13.40 -16.64 -1.47
CA ALA A 102 13.59 -16.80 -2.91
C ALA A 102 12.51 -16.08 -3.74
N ASN A 103 11.27 -15.98 -3.24
CA ASN A 103 10.20 -15.28 -3.94
C ASN A 103 10.45 -13.77 -3.89
N ALA A 104 10.84 -13.24 -2.73
CA ALA A 104 11.19 -11.83 -2.60
C ALA A 104 12.37 -11.43 -3.51
N ARG A 105 13.38 -12.31 -3.62
CA ARG A 105 14.51 -12.12 -4.55
C ARG A 105 14.06 -12.11 -6.02
N ALA A 106 13.13 -13.00 -6.40
CA ALA A 106 12.59 -13.03 -7.75
C ALA A 106 11.81 -11.75 -8.08
N ILE A 107 10.92 -11.31 -7.19
CA ILE A 107 10.12 -10.08 -7.38
C ILE A 107 11.03 -8.85 -7.50
N LEU A 108 12.02 -8.70 -6.63
CA LEU A 108 12.98 -7.59 -6.72
C LEU A 108 13.69 -7.53 -8.07
N LYS A 109 14.10 -8.69 -8.59
CA LYS A 109 14.81 -8.78 -9.85
C LYS A 109 13.90 -8.57 -11.07
N GLU A 110 12.75 -9.23 -11.10
CA GLU A 110 11.88 -9.27 -12.28
C GLU A 110 11.00 -8.03 -12.40
N VAL A 111 10.54 -7.47 -11.28
CA VAL A 111 9.58 -6.35 -11.25
C VAL A 111 10.28 -5.01 -11.02
N HIS A 112 11.28 -4.99 -10.13
CA HIS A 112 11.92 -3.74 -9.70
C HIS A 112 13.34 -3.52 -10.26
N ASP A 113 13.90 -4.49 -10.98
CA ASP A 113 15.29 -4.48 -11.49
C ASP A 113 16.34 -4.20 -10.38
N VAL A 114 16.11 -4.75 -9.19
CA VAL A 114 16.98 -4.63 -8.01
C VAL A 114 17.63 -5.97 -7.71
N GLU A 115 18.96 -6.02 -7.65
CA GLU A 115 19.70 -7.19 -7.16
C GLU A 115 19.80 -7.18 -5.62
N ALA A 116 19.45 -8.29 -4.97
CA ALA A 116 19.44 -8.48 -3.52
C ALA A 116 19.85 -9.88 -3.08
#